data_AF-A0A5C8PCE0-F1
#
_entry.id   AF-A0A5C8PCE0-F1
#
_cell.length_a   1.000
_cell.length_b   1.000
_cell.length_c   1.000
_cell.angle_alpha   90.00
_cell.angle_beta   90.00
_cell.angle_gamma   90.00
#
_symmetry.space_group_name_H-M   'P 1'
#
loop_
_entity.id
_entity.type
_entity.pdbx_description
1 polymer ?
#
loop_
_entity_poly.entity_id
_entity_poly.type
_entity_poly.pdbx_seq_one_letter_code
_entity_poly.pdbx_strand_id
1 'polypeptide(L)'
;MATIAHSVGKWGKNHHADVMLVQTLLNLHIGGDIRLHKWLKPFSFSGRINGSSDADPTVTAIIIIQREILGITKPDGRVDPGGRTLKYLEGTSGAWGPGRPTPTASAPVIDPAQQIVNDFAVKTDAGAFKWLDRSTIASGLRARLNNPYLINQGQSGLCPSAAVVFQIARTKPEAYAQAVTDLFDTGKAKIGKWSLAPCQDLKDHRVPASIAEADWIIMASIRDSENWFIDYESETDRGGAWGNEVAAWMKKAGFTDIKEDWNYFFSKDVGNLVMARHWCAANYQVALLIDADMIDGKLKTLISKPNHWVVLDSKSFVILSKQDPVSFPVFTWGKRITIPRNGTLNLGDFLDMYYGYIACKY
;
A
#
# COMPACT_ATOMS: atom_id res chain seq x y z
N MET A 1 -23.24 1.75 7.76
CA MET A 1 -23.59 1.74 6.32
C MET A 1 -23.53 3.16 5.82
N ALA A 2 -23.14 3.36 4.56
CA ALA A 2 -23.01 4.71 4.02
C ALA A 2 -24.36 5.30 3.68
N THR A 3 -24.77 6.40 4.33
CA THR A 3 -26.10 6.99 4.12
C THR A 3 -25.98 8.39 3.55
N ILE A 4 -26.70 8.68 2.46
CA ILE A 4 -26.95 10.07 2.02
C ILE A 4 -28.21 10.60 2.69
N ALA A 5 -28.20 11.87 3.08
CA ALA A 5 -29.36 12.55 3.66
C ALA A 5 -30.33 13.04 2.57
N HIS A 6 -29.81 13.43 1.41
CA HIS A 6 -30.60 13.89 0.28
C HIS A 6 -30.20 13.19 -1.02
N SER A 7 -31.13 13.19 -1.98
CA SER A 7 -30.91 12.63 -3.31
C SER A 7 -29.77 13.33 -4.06
N VAL A 8 -28.97 12.54 -4.78
CA VAL A 8 -27.82 12.96 -5.57
C VAL A 8 -28.00 12.56 -7.03
N GLY A 9 -27.49 13.36 -7.97
CA GLY A 9 -27.54 13.10 -9.40
C GLY A 9 -28.58 13.96 -10.10
N LYS A 10 -29.16 13.42 -11.17
CA LYS A 10 -30.14 14.13 -12.00
C LYS A 10 -31.35 14.53 -11.18
N TRP A 11 -31.69 15.83 -11.18
CA TRP A 11 -32.79 16.41 -10.40
C TRP A 11 -32.71 16.19 -8.88
N GLY A 12 -31.54 15.76 -8.38
CA GLY A 12 -31.27 15.62 -6.95
C GLY A 12 -31.08 16.97 -6.27
N LYS A 13 -31.14 16.97 -4.93
CA LYS A 13 -30.78 18.14 -4.12
C LYS A 13 -29.29 18.45 -4.21
N ASN A 14 -28.45 17.43 -4.46
CA ASN A 14 -27.02 17.57 -4.71
C ASN A 14 -26.28 18.36 -3.61
N HIS A 15 -26.62 18.08 -2.34
CA HIS A 15 -25.87 18.61 -1.22
C HIS A 15 -24.43 18.11 -1.28
N HIS A 16 -23.48 19.02 -1.02
CA HIS A 16 -22.06 18.75 -1.20
C HIS A 16 -21.59 17.45 -0.55
N ALA A 17 -21.98 17.19 0.71
CA ALA A 17 -21.61 15.98 1.44
C ALA A 17 -22.19 14.69 0.80
N ASP A 18 -23.46 14.73 0.37
CA ASP A 18 -24.09 13.59 -0.29
C ASP A 18 -23.47 13.33 -1.67
N VAL A 19 -23.14 14.39 -2.41
CA VAL A 19 -22.44 14.31 -3.70
C VAL A 19 -21.05 13.71 -3.53
N MET A 20 -20.28 14.20 -2.54
CA MET A 20 -18.96 13.63 -2.20
C MET A 20 -19.07 12.14 -1.92
N LEU A 21 -20.08 11.72 -1.16
CA LEU A 21 -20.31 10.32 -0.84
C LEU A 21 -20.60 9.51 -2.10
N VAL A 22 -21.55 9.93 -2.92
CA VAL A 22 -21.91 9.19 -4.13
C VAL A 22 -20.75 9.16 -5.12
N GLN A 23 -20.02 10.27 -5.34
CA GLN A 23 -18.82 10.28 -6.19
C GLN A 23 -17.74 9.33 -5.67
N THR A 24 -17.56 9.26 -4.35
CA THR A 24 -16.66 8.31 -3.70
C THR A 24 -17.08 6.86 -3.97
N LEU A 25 -18.35 6.53 -3.74
CA LEU A 25 -18.86 5.18 -3.98
C LEU A 25 -18.86 4.80 -5.47
N LEU A 26 -19.14 5.74 -6.36
CA LEU A 26 -19.04 5.56 -7.80
C LEU A 26 -17.61 5.24 -8.21
N ASN A 27 -16.62 6.02 -7.77
CA ASN A 27 -15.22 5.74 -8.07
C ASN A 27 -14.73 4.43 -7.45
N LEU A 28 -15.22 4.07 -6.25
CA LEU A 28 -14.97 2.76 -5.65
C LEU A 28 -15.46 1.62 -6.54
N HIS A 29 -16.65 1.75 -7.13
CA HIS A 29 -17.23 0.75 -8.03
C HIS A 29 -16.54 0.74 -9.39
N ILE A 30 -16.28 1.92 -9.98
CA ILE A 30 -15.58 2.06 -11.25
C ILE A 30 -14.22 1.40 -11.17
N GLY A 31 -13.47 1.62 -10.09
CA GLY A 31 -12.20 0.94 -9.89
C GLY A 31 -12.36 -0.56 -9.57
N GLY A 32 -13.32 -0.94 -8.73
CA GLY A 32 -13.45 -2.31 -8.22
C GLY A 32 -14.10 -3.31 -9.18
N ASP A 33 -14.89 -2.85 -10.16
CA ASP A 33 -15.66 -3.69 -11.07
C ASP A 33 -15.19 -3.50 -12.52
N ILE A 34 -14.42 -4.47 -13.02
CA ILE A 34 -13.84 -4.44 -14.37
C ILE A 34 -14.89 -4.31 -15.48
N ARG A 35 -16.16 -4.68 -15.22
CA ARG A 35 -17.26 -4.51 -16.17
C ARG A 35 -17.52 -3.03 -16.48
N LEU A 36 -17.23 -2.13 -15.54
CA LEU A 36 -17.44 -0.69 -15.68
C LEU A 36 -16.33 0.01 -16.46
N HIS A 37 -15.12 -0.56 -16.53
CA HIS A 37 -13.96 0.04 -17.22
C HIS A 37 -14.18 0.27 -18.71
N LYS A 38 -15.12 -0.45 -19.34
CA LYS A 38 -15.52 -0.24 -20.74
C LYS A 38 -16.14 1.16 -20.95
N TRP A 39 -16.79 1.69 -19.92
CA TRP A 39 -17.65 2.87 -20.02
C TRP A 39 -17.16 4.04 -19.18
N LEU A 40 -16.53 3.73 -18.04
CA LEU A 40 -16.20 4.71 -17.02
C LEU A 40 -14.73 4.65 -16.67
N LYS A 41 -14.18 5.83 -16.43
CA LYS A 41 -12.88 6.04 -15.77
C LYS A 41 -13.13 6.78 -14.46
N PRO A 42 -12.29 6.59 -13.43
CA PRO A 42 -12.40 7.38 -12.21
C PRO A 42 -12.36 8.88 -12.51
N PHE A 43 -13.15 9.66 -11.79
CA PHE A 43 -13.30 11.10 -12.01
C PHE A 43 -13.20 11.90 -10.71
N SER A 44 -13.11 13.22 -10.80
CA SER A 44 -12.95 14.10 -9.63
C SER A 44 -14.16 14.04 -8.69
N PHE A 45 -13.90 13.79 -7.40
CA PHE A 45 -14.87 13.90 -6.29
C PHE A 45 -14.90 15.35 -5.78
N SER A 46 -15.42 16.25 -6.61
CA SER A 46 -15.48 17.68 -6.29
C SER A 46 -16.60 18.04 -5.30
N GLY A 47 -17.48 17.08 -5.00
CA GLY A 47 -18.69 17.30 -4.21
C GLY A 47 -19.67 18.24 -4.92
N ARG A 48 -19.53 18.40 -6.24
CA ARG A 48 -20.38 19.24 -7.08
C ARG A 48 -20.87 18.43 -8.27
N ILE A 49 -22.10 18.70 -8.66
CA ILE A 49 -22.71 18.23 -9.91
C ILE A 49 -23.12 19.49 -10.67
N ASN A 50 -22.58 19.66 -11.86
CA ASN A 50 -22.82 20.86 -12.67
C ASN A 50 -24.12 20.69 -13.47
N GLY A 51 -25.24 20.91 -12.80
CA GLY A 51 -26.59 20.88 -13.39
C GLY A 51 -27.20 19.48 -13.51
N SER A 52 -28.43 19.40 -14.04
CA SER A 52 -29.18 18.14 -14.21
C SER A 52 -28.93 17.47 -15.56
N SER A 53 -27.80 17.76 -16.20
CA SER A 53 -27.49 17.27 -17.54
C SER A 53 -26.79 15.92 -17.49
N ASP A 54 -27.07 15.08 -18.48
CA ASP A 54 -26.39 13.79 -18.67
C ASP A 54 -24.93 13.95 -19.11
N ALA A 55 -24.41 15.17 -19.16
CA ALA A 55 -23.01 15.48 -19.42
C ALA A 55 -22.15 15.58 -18.14
N ASP A 56 -22.76 15.63 -16.95
CA ASP A 56 -21.99 15.59 -15.70
C ASP A 56 -21.41 14.17 -15.50
N PRO A 57 -20.10 14.02 -15.19
CA PRO A 57 -19.47 12.72 -15.00
C PRO A 57 -20.14 11.86 -13.91
N THR A 58 -20.63 12.50 -12.84
CA THR A 58 -21.33 11.83 -11.75
C THR A 58 -22.66 11.26 -12.24
N VAL A 59 -23.46 12.09 -12.91
CA VAL A 59 -24.77 11.69 -13.45
C VAL A 59 -24.59 10.57 -14.50
N THR A 60 -23.60 10.71 -15.37
CA THR A 60 -23.22 9.71 -16.37
C THR A 60 -22.87 8.37 -15.73
N ALA A 61 -22.04 8.39 -14.68
CA ALA A 61 -21.66 7.17 -13.96
C ALA A 61 -22.86 6.50 -13.28
N ILE A 62 -23.77 7.27 -12.69
CA ILE A 62 -25.01 6.76 -12.11
C ILE A 62 -25.85 6.06 -13.19
N ILE A 63 -26.07 6.73 -14.33
CA ILE A 63 -26.83 6.18 -15.46
C ILE A 63 -26.24 4.85 -15.94
N ILE A 64 -24.92 4.80 -16.12
CA ILE A 64 -24.23 3.60 -16.59
C ILE A 64 -24.37 2.45 -15.59
N ILE A 65 -24.17 2.70 -14.29
CA ILE A 65 -24.34 1.64 -13.28
C ILE A 65 -25.78 1.14 -13.24
N GLN A 66 -26.76 2.05 -13.27
CA GLN A 66 -28.18 1.69 -13.28
C GLN A 66 -28.52 0.82 -14.48
N ARG A 67 -28.02 1.16 -15.67
CA ARG A 67 -28.29 0.43 -16.91
C ARG A 67 -27.53 -0.88 -16.99
N GLU A 68 -26.20 -0.82 -16.89
CA GLU A 68 -25.30 -1.93 -17.20
C GLU A 68 -25.19 -2.94 -16.06
N ILE A 69 -25.34 -2.50 -14.81
CA ILE A 69 -25.16 -3.37 -13.64
C ILE A 69 -26.50 -3.73 -12.99
N LEU A 70 -27.39 -2.75 -12.80
CA LEU A 70 -28.68 -2.98 -12.12
C LEU A 70 -29.80 -3.42 -13.06
N GLY A 71 -29.57 -3.40 -14.38
CA GLY A 71 -30.55 -3.78 -15.39
C GLY A 71 -31.78 -2.88 -15.40
N ILE A 72 -31.64 -1.62 -15.00
CA ILE A 72 -32.73 -0.64 -15.00
C ILE A 72 -32.98 -0.22 -16.45
N THR A 73 -34.18 -0.51 -16.96
CA THR A 73 -34.57 -0.28 -18.35
C THR A 73 -34.70 1.20 -18.72
N LYS A 74 -34.96 2.05 -17.74
CA LYS A 74 -35.01 3.52 -17.87
C LYS A 74 -34.15 4.16 -16.78
N PRO A 75 -32.81 4.21 -16.95
CA PRO A 75 -31.92 4.80 -15.95
C PRO A 75 -32.24 6.29 -15.81
N ASP A 76 -32.45 6.73 -14.57
CA ASP A 76 -32.88 8.10 -14.25
C ASP A 76 -31.72 9.01 -13.85
N GLY A 77 -30.53 8.45 -13.63
CA GLY A 77 -29.34 9.18 -13.22
C GLY A 77 -29.40 9.73 -11.80
N ARG A 78 -30.29 9.21 -10.94
CA ARG A 78 -30.50 9.66 -9.57
C ARG A 78 -30.22 8.57 -8.54
N VAL A 79 -29.65 8.98 -7.42
CA VAL A 79 -29.40 8.16 -6.24
C VAL A 79 -30.20 8.74 -5.10
N ASP A 80 -31.24 8.03 -4.66
CA ASP A 80 -32.09 8.43 -3.54
C ASP A 80 -31.68 7.74 -2.23
N PRO A 81 -31.88 8.39 -1.07
CA PRO A 81 -31.68 7.77 0.24
C PRO A 81 -32.44 6.43 0.35
N GLY A 82 -31.74 5.35 0.72
CA GLY A 82 -32.30 4.00 0.80
C GLY A 82 -32.71 3.36 -0.54
N GLY A 83 -32.45 4.05 -1.66
CA GLY A 83 -32.79 3.60 -3.00
C GLY A 83 -31.92 2.44 -3.49
N ARG A 84 -32.36 1.78 -4.56
CA ARG A 84 -31.68 0.59 -5.13
C ARG A 84 -30.26 0.90 -5.59
N THR A 85 -30.05 2.07 -6.23
CA THR A 85 -28.71 2.50 -6.66
C THR A 85 -27.77 2.68 -5.47
N LEU A 86 -28.26 3.31 -4.39
CA LEU A 86 -27.46 3.52 -3.19
C LEU A 86 -27.11 2.19 -2.51
N LYS A 87 -28.07 1.27 -2.37
CA LYS A 87 -27.83 -0.06 -1.81
C LYS A 87 -26.76 -0.85 -2.57
N TYR A 88 -26.73 -0.72 -3.90
CA TYR A 88 -25.66 -1.29 -4.71
C TYR A 88 -24.33 -0.61 -4.41
N LEU A 89 -24.30 0.72 -4.43
CA LEU A 89 -23.10 1.51 -4.15
C LEU A 89 -22.54 1.32 -2.73
N GLU A 90 -23.38 0.94 -1.76
CA GLU A 90 -23.00 0.58 -0.40
C GLU A 90 -22.41 -0.84 -0.31
N GLY A 91 -22.84 -1.74 -1.19
CA GLY A 91 -22.40 -3.13 -1.23
C GLY A 91 -21.01 -3.22 -1.86
N THR A 92 -20.01 -3.63 -1.09
CA THR A 92 -18.75 -4.11 -1.69
C THR A 92 -19.10 -5.28 -2.63
N SER A 93 -18.75 -5.15 -3.90
CA SER A 93 -18.87 -6.17 -4.93
C SER A 93 -18.10 -7.44 -4.53
N GLY A 94 -18.74 -8.29 -3.74
CA GLY A 94 -18.15 -9.52 -3.18
C GLY A 94 -19.11 -10.71 -3.09
N ALA A 95 -20.34 -10.60 -3.61
CA ALA A 95 -21.31 -11.68 -3.54
C ALA A 95 -22.08 -11.84 -4.86
N TRP A 96 -21.46 -12.49 -5.84
CA TRP A 96 -22.10 -13.50 -6.70
C TRP A 96 -21.08 -14.15 -7.64
N GLY A 97 -20.70 -15.38 -7.30
CA GLY A 97 -20.02 -16.34 -8.16
C GLY A 97 -20.19 -17.74 -7.54
N PRO A 98 -20.67 -18.75 -8.28
CA PRO A 98 -20.82 -20.10 -7.75
C PRO A 98 -19.46 -20.73 -7.43
N GLY A 99 -19.44 -21.55 -6.39
CA GLY A 99 -18.25 -21.98 -5.66
C GLY A 99 -17.16 -22.66 -6.49
N ARG A 100 -15.91 -22.39 -6.10
CA ARG A 100 -14.73 -23.13 -6.56
C ARG A 100 -14.43 -24.23 -5.52
N PRO A 101 -14.22 -25.49 -5.94
CA PRO A 101 -13.93 -26.58 -5.01
C PRO A 101 -12.57 -26.39 -4.33
N THR A 102 -12.54 -26.78 -3.06
CA THR A 102 -11.36 -26.84 -2.19
C THR A 102 -10.31 -27.80 -2.77
N PRO A 103 -9.02 -27.41 -2.89
CA PRO A 103 -7.97 -28.37 -3.20
C PRO A 103 -7.67 -29.24 -1.98
N THR A 104 -7.75 -30.54 -2.18
CA THR A 104 -7.26 -31.58 -1.25
C THR A 104 -5.74 -31.45 -1.08
N ALA A 105 -5.26 -31.65 0.15
CA ALA A 105 -3.85 -31.55 0.51
C ALA A 105 -2.99 -32.61 -0.20
N SER A 106 -1.95 -32.18 -0.90
CA SER A 106 -0.82 -33.01 -1.34
C SER A 106 0.36 -32.89 -0.35
N ALA A 107 1.23 -33.91 -0.33
CA ALA A 107 2.42 -34.04 0.52
C ALA A 107 3.42 -32.85 0.34
N PRO A 108 4.34 -32.60 1.30
CA PRO A 108 5.04 -31.32 1.39
C PRO A 108 6.08 -31.17 0.28
N VAL A 109 5.76 -30.37 -0.72
CA VAL A 109 6.74 -29.77 -1.62
C VAL A 109 7.47 -28.69 -0.82
N ILE A 110 8.79 -28.80 -0.67
CA ILE A 110 9.59 -27.72 -0.07
C ILE A 110 9.45 -26.48 -0.97
N ASP A 111 9.03 -25.36 -0.39
CA ASP A 111 8.96 -24.06 -1.06
C ASP A 111 10.31 -23.73 -1.74
N PRO A 112 10.37 -23.40 -3.03
CA PRO A 112 11.62 -23.06 -3.72
C PRO A 112 12.44 -21.98 -3.00
N ALA A 113 11.80 -21.00 -2.36
CA ALA A 113 12.51 -19.99 -1.57
C ALA A 113 13.17 -20.61 -0.32
N GLN A 114 12.52 -21.60 0.29
CA GLN A 114 13.07 -22.34 1.42
C GLN A 114 14.25 -23.21 1.00
N GLN A 115 14.25 -23.73 -0.23
CA GLN A 115 15.38 -24.47 -0.80
C GLN A 115 16.61 -23.58 -0.98
N ILE A 116 16.45 -22.36 -1.52
CA ILE A 116 17.55 -21.37 -1.65
C ILE A 116 18.24 -21.14 -0.29
N VAL A 117 17.46 -20.98 0.78
CA VAL A 117 18.00 -20.77 2.12
C VAL A 117 18.69 -22.02 2.67
N ASN A 118 18.20 -23.21 2.35
CA ASN A 118 18.83 -24.47 2.76
C ASN A 118 20.19 -24.66 2.09
N ASP A 119 20.27 -24.41 0.78
CA ASP A 119 21.52 -24.49 0.02
C ASP A 119 22.53 -23.43 0.49
N PHE A 120 22.05 -22.22 0.82
CA PHE A 120 22.88 -21.17 1.41
C PHE A 120 23.44 -21.54 2.78
N ALA A 121 22.64 -22.20 3.63
CA ALA A 121 23.00 -22.49 5.02
C ALA A 121 24.12 -23.52 5.17
N VAL A 122 24.30 -24.40 4.18
CA VAL A 122 25.31 -25.48 4.23
C VAL A 122 26.67 -25.08 3.66
N LYS A 123 26.78 -23.89 3.05
CA LYS A 123 28.06 -23.38 2.53
C LYS A 123 29.01 -23.04 3.67
N THR A 124 30.31 -23.20 3.43
CA THR A 124 31.37 -22.90 4.39
C THR A 124 32.21 -21.68 4.02
N ASP A 125 31.99 -21.10 2.84
CA ASP A 125 32.72 -19.94 2.38
C ASP A 125 32.39 -18.70 3.23
N ALA A 126 33.41 -17.87 3.45
CA ALA A 126 33.25 -16.59 4.12
C ALA A 126 32.30 -15.68 3.33
N GLY A 127 31.50 -14.90 4.05
CA GLY A 127 30.63 -13.89 3.46
C GLY A 127 31.37 -12.60 3.12
N ALA A 128 30.79 -11.81 2.22
CA ALA A 128 31.28 -10.49 1.83
C ALA A 128 31.05 -9.41 2.90
N PHE A 129 30.18 -9.65 3.88
CA PHE A 129 29.92 -8.74 4.99
C PHE A 129 30.67 -9.19 6.24
N LYS A 130 31.50 -8.31 6.79
CA LYS A 130 32.46 -8.62 7.87
C LYS A 130 31.81 -9.10 9.17
N TRP A 131 30.65 -8.54 9.50
CA TRP A 131 30.00 -8.74 10.81
C TRP A 131 28.72 -9.57 10.74
N LEU A 132 28.44 -10.17 9.58
CA LEU A 132 27.25 -11.00 9.41
C LEU A 132 27.63 -12.47 9.49
N ASP A 133 26.71 -13.26 10.04
CA ASP A 133 26.86 -14.70 10.17
C ASP A 133 25.87 -15.43 9.24
N ARG A 134 26.38 -16.40 8.49
CA ARG A 134 25.62 -17.18 7.52
C ARG A 134 24.46 -17.92 8.18
N SER A 135 24.71 -18.54 9.33
CA SER A 135 23.69 -19.32 10.03
C SER A 135 22.57 -18.44 10.60
N THR A 136 22.94 -17.25 11.07
CA THR A 136 22.06 -16.22 11.59
C THR A 136 21.18 -15.64 10.49
N ILE A 137 21.76 -15.30 9.33
CA ILE A 137 21.00 -14.87 8.15
C ILE A 137 20.07 -15.98 7.67
N ALA A 138 20.54 -17.23 7.58
CA ALA A 138 19.70 -18.34 7.13
C ALA A 138 18.49 -18.52 8.05
N SER A 139 18.70 -18.53 9.38
CA SER A 139 17.61 -18.60 10.36
C SER A 139 16.65 -17.41 10.24
N GLY A 140 17.19 -16.19 10.12
CA GLY A 140 16.43 -14.98 9.91
C GLY A 140 15.55 -15.05 8.66
N LEU A 141 16.13 -15.44 7.52
CA LEU A 141 15.41 -15.59 6.25
C LEU A 141 14.27 -16.60 6.35
N ARG A 142 14.49 -17.77 6.96
CA ARG A 142 13.41 -18.75 7.19
C ARG A 142 12.22 -18.14 7.92
N ALA A 143 12.50 -17.36 8.97
CA ALA A 143 11.45 -16.69 9.72
C ALA A 143 10.67 -15.67 8.87
N ARG A 144 11.35 -14.87 8.02
CA ARG A 144 10.68 -13.88 7.14
C ARG A 144 9.93 -14.52 5.98
N LEU A 145 10.43 -15.62 5.42
CA LEU A 145 9.71 -16.37 4.38
C LEU A 145 8.40 -16.95 4.93
N ASN A 146 8.44 -17.50 6.15
CA ASN A 146 7.24 -17.98 6.83
C ASN A 146 6.30 -16.83 7.26
N ASN A 147 6.87 -15.70 7.68
CA ASN A 147 6.12 -14.53 8.12
C ASN A 147 6.81 -13.22 7.71
N PRO A 148 6.47 -12.64 6.54
CA PRO A 148 7.08 -11.41 6.05
C PRO A 148 6.89 -10.21 6.97
N TYR A 149 5.89 -10.23 7.85
CA TYR A 149 5.70 -9.13 8.80
C TYR A 149 6.85 -9.00 9.79
N LEU A 150 7.75 -9.99 9.92
CA LEU A 150 8.94 -9.90 10.78
C LEU A 150 10.05 -9.00 10.22
N ILE A 151 9.94 -8.53 8.96
CA ILE A 151 10.90 -7.59 8.38
C ILE A 151 10.87 -6.27 9.17
N ASN A 152 11.99 -5.88 9.77
CA ASN A 152 12.03 -4.77 10.71
C ASN A 152 13.16 -3.77 10.42
N GLN A 153 12.80 -2.53 10.09
CA GLN A 153 13.76 -1.42 9.86
C GLN A 153 14.47 -0.90 11.11
N GLY A 154 14.05 -1.32 12.32
CA GLY A 154 14.51 -0.69 13.55
C GLY A 154 14.23 0.81 13.55
N GLN A 155 15.21 1.61 13.99
CA GLN A 155 15.13 3.07 14.03
C GLN A 155 15.95 3.76 12.93
N SER A 156 16.50 3.02 11.96
CA SER A 156 17.59 3.49 11.09
C SER A 156 17.16 4.20 9.80
N GLY A 157 16.00 4.86 9.75
CA GLY A 157 15.55 5.54 8.51
C GLY A 157 15.39 4.63 7.29
N LEU A 158 15.29 3.30 7.51
CA LEU A 158 15.17 2.27 6.47
C LEU A 158 13.71 1.97 6.11
N CYS A 159 12.74 2.78 6.57
CA CYS A 159 11.31 2.50 6.32
C CYS A 159 10.93 2.38 4.84
N PRO A 160 11.51 3.11 3.88
CA PRO A 160 11.18 2.91 2.47
C PRO A 160 11.71 1.56 1.96
N SER A 161 12.94 1.18 2.33
CA SER A 161 13.49 -0.15 2.02
C SER A 161 12.66 -1.26 2.65
N ALA A 162 12.22 -1.12 3.91
CA ALA A 162 11.37 -2.10 4.56
C ALA A 162 10.04 -2.28 3.84
N ALA A 163 9.40 -1.18 3.43
CA ALA A 163 8.16 -1.24 2.66
C ALA A 163 8.37 -2.00 1.33
N VAL A 164 9.46 -1.72 0.60
CA VAL A 164 9.78 -2.41 -0.66
C VAL A 164 10.12 -3.89 -0.43
N VAL A 165 11.01 -4.20 0.51
CA VAL A 165 11.43 -5.57 0.83
C VAL A 165 10.26 -6.43 1.31
N PHE A 166 9.37 -5.88 2.15
CA PHE A 166 8.15 -6.57 2.56
C PHE A 166 7.24 -6.93 1.38
N GLN A 167 7.07 -6.01 0.44
CA GLN A 167 6.25 -6.24 -0.76
C GLN A 167 6.93 -7.27 -1.69
N ILE A 168 8.26 -7.25 -1.83
CA ILE A 168 9.02 -8.29 -2.56
C ILE A 168 8.89 -9.65 -1.88
N ALA A 169 9.11 -9.74 -0.57
CA ALA A 169 9.02 -11.00 0.17
C ALA A 169 7.64 -11.67 0.07
N ARG A 170 6.55 -10.86 0.06
CA ARG A 170 5.18 -11.37 -0.11
C ARG A 170 4.82 -11.80 -1.52
N THR A 171 5.47 -11.25 -2.54
CA THR A 171 5.08 -11.47 -3.96
C THR A 171 6.06 -12.34 -4.72
N LYS A 172 7.34 -12.32 -4.31
CA LYS A 172 8.48 -13.00 -4.93
C LYS A 172 9.44 -13.51 -3.85
N PRO A 173 9.01 -14.48 -3.00
CA PRO A 173 9.83 -14.99 -1.90
C PRO A 173 11.17 -15.56 -2.37
N GLU A 174 11.22 -16.20 -3.54
CA GLU A 174 12.46 -16.70 -4.15
C GLU A 174 13.45 -15.56 -4.47
N ALA A 175 12.98 -14.47 -5.08
CA ALA A 175 13.82 -13.33 -5.42
C ALA A 175 14.33 -12.61 -4.15
N TYR A 176 13.50 -12.55 -3.10
CA TYR A 176 13.90 -12.03 -1.80
C TYR A 176 15.01 -12.90 -1.17
N ALA A 177 14.81 -14.22 -1.11
CA ALA A 177 15.79 -15.16 -0.58
C ALA A 177 17.11 -15.08 -1.36
N GLN A 178 17.04 -15.17 -2.69
CA GLN A 178 18.21 -15.12 -3.57
C GLN A 178 19.00 -13.83 -3.39
N ALA A 179 18.32 -12.69 -3.32
CA ALA A 179 19.01 -11.41 -3.18
C ALA A 179 19.75 -11.29 -1.83
N VAL A 180 19.15 -11.76 -0.74
CA VAL A 180 19.82 -11.76 0.57
C VAL A 180 21.02 -12.71 0.58
N THR A 181 20.87 -13.92 0.02
CA THR A 181 21.97 -14.90 -0.02
C THR A 181 23.10 -14.46 -0.95
N ASP A 182 22.78 -13.85 -2.09
CA ASP A 182 23.78 -13.32 -3.04
C ASP A 182 24.56 -12.14 -2.44
N LEU A 183 23.87 -11.24 -1.72
CA LEU A 183 24.53 -10.16 -1.00
C LEU A 183 25.52 -10.73 0.01
N PHE A 184 25.15 -11.77 0.76
CA PHE A 184 26.07 -12.37 1.71
C PHE A 184 27.23 -13.07 1.02
N ASP A 185 26.97 -13.90 0.01
CA ASP A 185 28.00 -14.71 -0.65
C ASP A 185 28.98 -13.88 -1.48
N THR A 186 28.48 -12.84 -2.17
CA THR A 186 29.24 -12.13 -3.20
C THR A 186 29.35 -10.63 -2.97
N GLY A 187 28.60 -10.09 -2.02
CA GLY A 187 28.53 -8.66 -1.75
C GLY A 187 27.73 -7.87 -2.80
N LYS A 188 27.00 -8.57 -3.68
CA LYS A 188 26.16 -8.01 -4.74
C LYS A 188 24.93 -8.89 -4.94
N ALA A 189 23.85 -8.32 -5.43
CA ALA A 189 22.65 -9.09 -5.76
C ALA A 189 21.87 -8.48 -6.91
N LYS A 190 20.89 -9.23 -7.41
CA LYS A 190 19.94 -8.74 -8.39
C LYS A 190 18.51 -9.09 -8.00
N ILE A 191 17.60 -8.11 -8.05
CA ILE A 191 16.16 -8.31 -7.90
C ILE A 191 15.48 -7.83 -9.17
N GLY A 192 15.02 -8.74 -10.03
CA GLY A 192 14.47 -8.37 -11.33
C GLY A 192 15.52 -7.65 -12.19
N LYS A 193 15.33 -6.36 -12.48
CA LYS A 193 16.31 -5.51 -13.20
C LYS A 193 17.20 -4.69 -12.26
N TRP A 194 16.95 -4.77 -10.95
CA TRP A 194 17.66 -4.00 -9.94
C TRP A 194 18.99 -4.66 -9.60
N SER A 195 20.10 -3.99 -9.88
CA SER A 195 21.42 -4.39 -9.39
C SER A 195 21.70 -3.72 -8.05
N LEU A 196 22.01 -4.52 -7.03
CA LEU A 196 22.46 -4.07 -5.72
C LEU A 196 23.95 -4.36 -5.61
N ALA A 197 24.75 -3.34 -5.33
CA ALA A 197 26.19 -3.44 -5.19
C ALA A 197 26.67 -2.45 -4.11
N PRO A 198 26.38 -2.74 -2.82
CA PRO A 198 26.82 -1.87 -1.74
C PRO A 198 28.35 -1.76 -1.69
N CYS A 199 28.82 -0.60 -1.24
CA CYS A 199 30.21 -0.26 -1.04
C CYS A 199 30.83 -1.07 0.11
N GLN A 200 32.16 -0.96 0.23
CA GLN A 200 32.90 -1.68 1.26
C GLN A 200 32.60 -1.17 2.68
N ASP A 201 32.36 0.13 2.84
CA ASP A 201 32.05 0.73 4.15
C ASP A 201 30.78 0.14 4.77
N LEU A 202 29.74 -0.11 3.97
CA LEU A 202 28.54 -0.80 4.46
C LEU A 202 28.84 -2.25 4.86
N LYS A 203 29.66 -2.96 4.08
CA LYS A 203 30.02 -4.36 4.34
C LYS A 203 30.84 -4.53 5.61
N ASP A 204 31.60 -3.49 5.97
CA ASP A 204 32.40 -3.43 7.19
C ASP A 204 31.65 -2.80 8.38
N HIS A 205 30.43 -2.29 8.17
CA HIS A 205 29.59 -1.69 9.21
C HIS A 205 28.99 -2.75 10.13
N ARG A 206 28.98 -2.47 11.44
CA ARG A 206 28.39 -3.36 12.43
C ARG A 206 26.87 -3.17 12.46
N VAL A 207 26.11 -4.27 12.40
CA VAL A 207 24.64 -4.21 12.40
C VAL A 207 24.12 -3.55 13.69
N PRO A 208 23.17 -2.61 13.61
CA PRO A 208 22.47 -2.10 14.78
C PRO A 208 21.75 -3.23 15.52
N ALA A 209 21.89 -3.29 16.84
CA ALA A 209 21.33 -4.39 17.65
C ALA A 209 19.80 -4.52 17.56
N SER A 210 19.10 -3.48 17.10
CA SER A 210 17.65 -3.46 16.92
C SER A 210 17.17 -4.05 15.59
N ILE A 211 18.08 -4.44 14.70
CA ILE A 211 17.78 -4.93 13.35
C ILE A 211 18.41 -6.32 13.19
N ALA A 212 17.62 -7.30 12.72
CA ALA A 212 18.16 -8.61 12.42
C ALA A 212 19.07 -8.57 11.19
N GLU A 213 20.12 -9.39 11.16
CA GLU A 213 21.07 -9.46 10.04
C GLU A 213 20.40 -9.68 8.68
N ALA A 214 19.40 -10.57 8.64
CA ALA A 214 18.62 -10.87 7.43
C ALA A 214 17.78 -9.68 6.92
N ASP A 215 17.45 -8.73 7.79
CA ASP A 215 16.76 -7.49 7.40
C ASP A 215 17.77 -6.41 7.02
N TRP A 216 18.82 -6.24 7.84
CA TRP A 216 19.87 -5.24 7.63
C TRP A 216 20.51 -5.39 6.25
N ILE A 217 20.97 -6.60 5.92
CA ILE A 217 21.75 -6.85 4.71
C ILE A 217 21.04 -6.35 3.45
N ILE A 218 19.76 -6.65 3.27
CA ILE A 218 19.00 -6.24 2.07
C ILE A 218 18.58 -4.78 2.16
N MET A 219 18.05 -4.32 3.30
CA MET A 219 17.51 -2.97 3.40
C MET A 219 18.59 -1.90 3.34
N ALA A 220 19.73 -2.13 3.99
CA ALA A 220 20.86 -1.22 3.94
C ALA A 220 21.56 -1.28 2.56
N SER A 221 21.66 -2.47 1.95
CA SER A 221 22.24 -2.59 0.60
C SER A 221 21.41 -1.87 -0.45
N ILE A 222 20.08 -1.90 -0.36
CA ILE A 222 19.18 -1.09 -1.20
C ILE A 222 19.53 0.39 -1.08
N ARG A 223 19.74 0.89 0.15
CA ARG A 223 20.02 2.30 0.38
C ARG A 223 21.37 2.72 -0.17
N ASP A 224 22.39 1.93 0.14
CA ASP A 224 23.77 2.21 -0.24
C ASP A 224 23.96 2.11 -1.77
N SER A 225 23.37 1.10 -2.42
CA SER A 225 23.51 0.88 -3.87
C SER A 225 22.82 1.94 -4.72
N GLU A 226 21.83 2.65 -4.17
CA GLU A 226 21.15 3.74 -4.86
C GLU A 226 21.91 5.06 -4.76
N ASN A 227 23.16 5.04 -4.26
CA ASN A 227 24.06 6.20 -4.10
C ASN A 227 23.35 7.35 -3.40
N TRP A 228 22.75 7.02 -2.26
CA TRP A 228 22.04 7.97 -1.42
C TRP A 228 23.02 8.99 -0.84
N PHE A 229 23.22 10.11 -1.53
CA PHE A 229 23.94 11.28 -1.02
C PHE A 229 23.01 12.02 -0.04
N ILE A 230 22.83 11.48 1.17
CA ILE A 230 22.58 12.33 2.33
C ILE A 230 23.94 12.60 2.96
N ASP A 231 24.36 13.84 2.75
CA ASP A 231 25.12 14.56 3.75
C ASP A 231 24.39 14.46 5.09
N TYR A 232 25.01 13.78 6.05
CA TYR A 232 24.54 13.60 7.42
C TYR A 232 24.57 14.92 8.22
N GLU A 233 24.53 16.10 7.56
CA GLU A 233 24.52 17.43 8.18
C GLU A 233 23.14 18.11 8.23
N SER A 234 22.04 17.41 7.92
CA SER A 234 20.75 17.81 8.49
C SER A 234 19.84 16.63 8.74
N GLU A 235 19.60 16.36 10.02
CA GLU A 235 18.41 15.66 10.49
C GLU A 235 17.18 16.41 9.94
N THR A 236 16.73 16.02 8.75
CA THR A 236 15.42 16.44 8.27
C THR A 236 14.50 15.25 8.40
N ASP A 237 13.46 15.43 9.22
CA ASP A 237 12.36 14.52 9.58
C ASP A 237 11.56 14.00 8.37
N ARG A 238 12.20 13.46 7.33
CA ARG A 238 11.61 13.18 6.02
C ARG A 238 11.88 11.74 5.57
N GLY A 239 11.49 10.78 6.41
CA GLY A 239 11.06 9.43 5.99
C GLY A 239 11.93 8.64 5.03
N GLY A 240 13.23 8.89 5.05
CA GLY A 240 14.22 8.06 4.41
C GLY A 240 14.32 8.19 2.88
N ALA A 241 13.23 8.11 2.10
CA ALA A 241 13.27 8.18 0.63
C ALA A 241 12.03 8.85 0.06
N TRP A 242 12.21 9.55 -1.07
CA TRP A 242 11.15 10.22 -1.80
C TRP A 242 10.24 9.21 -2.51
N GLY A 243 9.00 9.58 -2.77
CA GLY A 243 8.05 8.65 -3.39
C GLY A 243 8.48 8.21 -4.80
N ASN A 244 9.10 9.08 -5.59
CA ASN A 244 9.63 8.72 -6.91
C ASN A 244 10.77 7.70 -6.82
N GLU A 245 11.53 7.70 -5.72
CA GLU A 245 12.59 6.72 -5.48
C GLU A 245 11.99 5.36 -5.12
N VAL A 246 11.01 5.33 -4.20
CA VAL A 246 10.29 4.11 -3.84
C VAL A 246 9.62 3.49 -5.08
N ALA A 247 8.98 4.31 -5.93
CA ALA A 247 8.37 3.86 -7.17
C ALA A 247 9.41 3.33 -8.18
N ALA A 248 10.56 4.00 -8.30
CA ALA A 248 11.67 3.52 -9.12
C ALA A 248 12.20 2.17 -8.63
N TRP A 249 12.35 1.98 -7.31
CA TRP A 249 12.77 0.72 -6.70
C TRP A 249 11.79 -0.40 -6.97
N MET A 250 10.49 -0.15 -6.82
CA MET A 250 9.45 -1.11 -7.19
C MET A 250 9.56 -1.51 -8.66
N LYS A 251 9.70 -0.54 -9.56
CA LYS A 251 9.86 -0.81 -10.99
C LYS A 251 11.13 -1.62 -11.30
N LYS A 252 12.26 -1.29 -10.68
CA LYS A 252 13.52 -2.03 -10.83
C LYS A 252 13.39 -3.47 -10.31
N ALA A 253 12.69 -3.66 -9.19
CA ALA A 253 12.40 -4.98 -8.59
C ALA A 253 11.46 -5.86 -9.44
N GLY A 254 10.85 -5.29 -10.49
CA GLY A 254 10.02 -6.01 -11.44
C GLY A 254 8.52 -5.77 -11.29
N PHE A 255 8.10 -4.89 -10.38
CA PHE A 255 6.71 -4.45 -10.34
C PHE A 255 6.36 -3.63 -11.59
N THR A 256 5.12 -3.76 -12.01
CA THR A 256 4.51 -3.13 -13.18
C THR A 256 3.29 -2.30 -12.76
N ASP A 257 2.73 -1.56 -13.72
CA ASP A 257 1.56 -0.70 -13.53
C ASP A 257 1.62 0.20 -12.28
N ILE A 258 2.73 0.94 -12.15
CA ILE A 258 2.97 1.83 -11.03
C ILE A 258 1.97 3.01 -11.06
N LYS A 259 1.26 3.23 -9.95
CA LYS A 259 0.37 4.37 -9.70
C LYS A 259 0.95 5.16 -8.53
N GLU A 260 1.11 6.46 -8.71
CA GLU A 260 1.68 7.33 -7.70
C GLU A 260 0.79 8.55 -7.53
N ASP A 261 0.40 8.84 -6.30
CA ASP A 261 -0.28 10.08 -5.96
C ASP A 261 0.09 10.45 -4.51
N TRP A 262 1.23 11.13 -4.38
CA TRP A 262 1.84 11.52 -3.11
C TRP A 262 2.37 12.97 -3.15
N ASN A 263 2.65 13.59 -1.99
CA ASN A 263 3.22 14.94 -1.89
C ASN A 263 3.98 15.14 -0.55
N TYR A 264 5.17 15.76 -0.54
CA TYR A 264 5.94 16.02 0.70
C TYR A 264 5.54 17.30 1.46
N PHE A 265 4.82 18.20 0.81
CA PHE A 265 4.53 19.54 1.33
C PHE A 265 3.08 19.69 1.75
N PHE A 266 2.18 18.91 1.14
CA PHE A 266 0.74 19.01 1.35
C PHE A 266 0.13 17.64 1.61
N SER A 267 -0.74 17.57 2.60
CA SER A 267 -1.56 16.39 2.85
C SER A 267 -2.51 16.10 1.67
N LYS A 268 -2.96 14.85 1.60
CA LYS A 268 -3.90 14.37 0.58
C LYS A 268 -5.31 14.27 1.15
N ASP A 269 -6.29 14.21 0.25
CA ASP A 269 -7.70 14.17 0.61
C ASP A 269 -8.26 12.73 0.69
N VAL A 270 -9.53 12.62 1.06
CA VAL A 270 -10.26 11.35 1.14
C VAL A 270 -10.29 10.60 -0.19
N GLY A 271 -10.29 11.33 -1.31
CA GLY A 271 -10.33 10.74 -2.63
C GLY A 271 -9.04 10.00 -2.97
N ASN A 272 -7.90 10.55 -2.58
CA ASN A 272 -6.60 9.89 -2.67
C ASN A 272 -6.54 8.61 -1.80
N LEU A 273 -7.01 8.68 -0.55
CA LEU A 273 -7.08 7.50 0.34
C LEU A 273 -8.01 6.40 -0.22
N VAL A 274 -9.14 6.80 -0.80
CA VAL A 274 -10.08 5.91 -1.50
C VAL A 274 -9.40 5.21 -2.68
N MET A 275 -8.55 5.92 -3.43
CA MET A 275 -7.76 5.32 -4.50
C MET A 275 -6.70 4.33 -3.96
N ALA A 276 -6.00 4.67 -2.87
CA ALA A 276 -5.07 3.74 -2.22
C ALA A 276 -5.74 2.42 -1.81
N ARG A 277 -6.93 2.51 -1.18
CA ARG A 277 -7.78 1.36 -0.85
C ARG A 277 -8.20 0.60 -2.12
N HIS A 278 -8.63 1.31 -3.16
CA HIS A 278 -9.03 0.71 -4.43
C HIS A 278 -7.90 -0.15 -5.00
N TRP A 279 -6.67 0.37 -5.06
CA TRP A 279 -5.53 -0.39 -5.55
C TRP A 279 -5.25 -1.62 -4.67
N CYS A 280 -5.28 -1.48 -3.35
CA CYS A 280 -5.10 -2.61 -2.43
C CYS A 280 -6.19 -3.69 -2.65
N ALA A 281 -7.45 -3.29 -2.84
CA ALA A 281 -8.56 -4.18 -3.16
C ALA A 281 -8.40 -4.85 -4.54
N ALA A 282 -7.78 -4.16 -5.50
CA ALA A 282 -7.40 -4.68 -6.82
C ALA A 282 -6.13 -5.56 -6.80
N ASN A 283 -5.67 -5.98 -5.61
CA ASN A 283 -4.47 -6.79 -5.37
C ASN A 283 -3.14 -6.11 -5.74
N TYR A 284 -3.10 -4.77 -5.75
CA TYR A 284 -1.84 -4.03 -5.83
C TYR A 284 -1.16 -4.07 -4.46
N GLN A 285 0.18 -4.00 -4.48
CA GLN A 285 0.96 -3.69 -3.31
C GLN A 285 0.94 -2.17 -3.12
N VAL A 286 0.51 -1.70 -1.95
CA VAL A 286 0.25 -0.27 -1.70
C VAL A 286 1.05 0.20 -0.49
N ALA A 287 1.96 1.15 -0.71
CA ALA A 287 2.66 1.88 0.34
C ALA A 287 2.03 3.26 0.54
N LEU A 288 1.82 3.65 1.79
CA LEU A 288 1.31 4.97 2.18
C LEU A 288 2.45 5.80 2.77
N LEU A 289 2.49 7.08 2.39
CA LEU A 289 3.34 8.07 3.04
C LEU A 289 2.52 8.78 4.12
N ILE A 290 3.00 8.73 5.35
CA ILE A 290 2.32 9.26 6.53
C ILE A 290 3.30 10.01 7.44
N ASP A 291 2.76 10.74 8.40
CA ASP A 291 3.45 11.12 9.62
C ASP A 291 3.30 10.01 10.67
N ALA A 292 4.43 9.44 11.12
CA ALA A 292 4.50 8.33 12.07
C ALA A 292 3.79 8.63 13.40
N ASP A 293 3.65 9.90 13.80
CA ASP A 293 2.95 10.25 15.04
C ASP A 293 1.46 9.83 15.01
N MET A 294 0.87 9.68 13.82
CA MET A 294 -0.52 9.19 13.67
C MET A 294 -0.68 7.77 14.22
N ILE A 295 0.40 6.97 14.19
CA ILE A 295 0.36 5.57 14.59
C ILE A 295 0.04 5.46 16.08
N ASP A 296 0.61 6.30 16.93
CA ASP A 296 0.37 6.25 18.37
C ASP A 296 -0.84 7.11 18.79
N GLY A 297 -1.64 7.61 17.83
CA GLY A 297 -2.74 8.52 18.10
C GLY A 297 -2.28 9.87 18.68
N LYS A 298 -0.99 10.20 18.53
CA LYS A 298 -0.43 11.47 18.99
C LYS A 298 -0.76 12.55 17.97
N LEU A 299 -1.98 13.07 18.07
CA LEU A 299 -2.34 14.32 17.42
C LEU A 299 -1.65 15.45 18.17
N LYS A 300 -0.49 15.93 17.71
CA LYS A 300 0.14 17.09 18.34
C LYS A 300 0.69 18.13 17.36
N THR A 301 0.27 19.36 17.68
CA THR A 301 1.02 20.62 17.58
C THR A 301 1.44 21.08 16.18
N LEU A 302 0.53 21.80 15.53
CA LEU A 302 0.74 22.85 14.52
C LEU A 302 1.41 22.48 13.19
N ILE A 303 2.27 21.45 13.06
CA ILE A 303 2.96 21.10 11.80
C ILE A 303 3.21 19.59 11.70
N SER A 304 2.42 18.87 10.90
CA SER A 304 2.70 17.47 10.51
C SER A 304 3.79 17.38 9.44
N LYS A 305 4.55 16.27 9.40
CA LYS A 305 5.60 16.03 8.39
C LYS A 305 5.51 14.61 7.80
N PRO A 306 5.62 14.44 6.46
CA PRO A 306 5.72 13.13 5.83
C PRO A 306 7.08 12.50 6.16
N ASN A 307 7.09 11.60 7.15
CA ASN A 307 8.31 11.04 7.72
C ASN A 307 8.33 9.51 7.73
N HIS A 308 7.31 8.82 7.19
CA HIS A 308 7.26 7.38 7.31
C HIS A 308 6.46 6.68 6.20
N TRP A 309 6.99 5.56 5.73
CA TRP A 309 6.34 4.67 4.79
C TRP A 309 5.78 3.44 5.50
N VAL A 310 4.49 3.15 5.29
CA VAL A 310 3.81 1.95 5.77
C VAL A 310 3.17 1.21 4.61
N VAL A 311 2.98 -0.10 4.71
CA VAL A 311 2.29 -0.85 3.65
C VAL A 311 0.85 -1.11 4.06
N LEU A 312 -0.11 -0.63 3.27
CA LEU A 312 -1.54 -0.83 3.50
C LEU A 312 -1.87 -2.31 3.36
N ASP A 313 -2.47 -2.89 4.41
CA ASP A 313 -2.75 -4.32 4.48
C ASP A 313 -4.23 -4.59 4.79
N SER A 314 -5.10 -3.74 4.22
CA SER A 314 -6.54 -3.83 4.28
C SER A 314 -7.17 -3.56 2.92
N LYS A 315 -8.02 -4.50 2.49
CA LYS A 315 -8.84 -4.37 1.28
C LYS A 315 -10.19 -3.72 1.55
N SER A 316 -10.51 -3.41 2.81
CA SER A 316 -11.87 -3.03 3.19
C SER A 316 -11.86 -2.09 4.39
N PHE A 317 -12.13 -0.82 4.09
CA PHE A 317 -12.68 0.16 5.02
C PHE A 317 -13.56 1.13 4.22
N VAL A 318 -14.57 1.73 4.84
CA VAL A 318 -15.48 2.70 4.22
C VAL A 318 -15.53 3.90 5.15
N ILE A 319 -15.12 5.06 4.66
CA ILE A 319 -15.05 6.30 5.43
C ILE A 319 -15.72 7.39 4.60
N LEU A 320 -16.66 8.10 5.21
CA LEU A 320 -17.68 8.88 4.52
C LEU A 320 -17.72 10.32 5.00
N SER A 321 -17.38 10.54 6.27
CA SER A 321 -17.34 11.84 6.90
C SER A 321 -15.99 12.09 7.59
N LYS A 322 -15.65 13.38 7.81
CA LYS A 322 -14.45 13.75 8.56
C LYS A 322 -14.46 13.26 10.01
N GLN A 323 -15.64 12.95 10.55
CA GLN A 323 -15.85 12.47 11.92
C GLN A 323 -15.79 10.96 12.02
N ASP A 324 -15.81 10.25 10.89
CA ASP A 324 -15.77 8.79 10.89
C ASP A 324 -14.40 8.32 11.41
N PRO A 325 -14.37 7.32 12.30
CA PRO A 325 -13.12 6.76 12.79
C PRO A 325 -12.40 6.01 11.66
N VAL A 326 -11.10 6.27 11.53
CA VAL A 326 -10.21 5.53 10.65
C VAL A 326 -9.67 4.32 11.41
N SER A 327 -9.85 3.14 10.83
CA SER A 327 -9.27 1.91 11.37
C SER A 327 -8.95 0.95 10.24
N PHE A 328 -7.66 0.73 9.99
CA PHE A 328 -7.22 -0.32 9.08
C PHE A 328 -5.81 -0.82 9.42
N PRO A 329 -5.52 -2.10 9.15
CA PRO A 329 -4.20 -2.67 9.32
C PRO A 329 -3.19 -2.18 8.26
N VAL A 330 -1.96 -1.95 8.73
CA VAL A 330 -0.76 -1.68 7.95
C VAL A 330 0.40 -2.54 8.43
N PHE A 331 1.41 -2.74 7.59
CA PHE A 331 2.71 -3.25 7.99
C PHE A 331 3.69 -2.11 8.25
N THR A 332 4.40 -2.19 9.39
CA THR A 332 5.56 -1.36 9.74
C THR A 332 6.29 -1.91 10.97
N TRP A 333 7.60 -1.66 11.10
CA TRP A 333 8.41 -1.99 12.28
C TRP A 333 8.32 -3.45 12.72
N GLY A 334 8.41 -4.38 11.78
CA GLY A 334 8.39 -5.81 12.10
C GLY A 334 7.06 -6.33 12.61
N LYS A 335 5.94 -5.68 12.23
CA LYS A 335 4.60 -6.12 12.63
C LYS A 335 3.49 -5.59 11.73
N ARG A 336 2.36 -6.29 11.80
CA ARG A 336 1.06 -5.79 11.38
C ARG A 336 0.45 -5.01 12.54
N ILE A 337 0.09 -3.74 12.32
CA ILE A 337 -0.59 -2.89 13.31
C ILE A 337 -1.82 -2.26 12.70
N THR A 338 -2.79 -1.87 13.52
CA THR A 338 -3.90 -1.02 13.10
C THR A 338 -3.52 0.45 13.28
N ILE A 339 -3.91 1.32 12.36
CA ILE A 339 -3.85 2.78 12.53
C ILE A 339 -5.24 3.29 12.97
N PRO A 340 -5.34 4.09 14.06
CA PRO A 340 -4.28 4.32 15.04
C PRO A 340 -4.09 3.06 15.89
N ARG A 341 -2.91 2.90 16.48
CA ARG A 341 -2.59 1.78 17.38
C ARG A 341 -3.37 1.89 18.68
N ASN A 342 -3.57 3.12 19.17
CA ASN A 342 -4.26 3.44 20.41
C ASN A 342 -5.25 4.59 20.17
N GLY A 343 -6.39 4.55 20.86
CA GLY A 343 -7.42 5.59 20.80
C GLY A 343 -8.21 5.59 19.49
N THR A 344 -8.80 6.73 19.18
CA THR A 344 -9.60 6.97 17.97
C THR A 344 -8.95 8.08 17.16
N LEU A 345 -8.80 7.86 15.86
CA LEU A 345 -8.34 8.85 14.90
C LEU A 345 -9.45 9.07 13.89
N ASN A 346 -10.00 10.27 13.83
CA ASN A 346 -11.05 10.57 12.87
C ASN A 346 -10.45 10.86 11.49
N LEU A 347 -11.24 10.76 10.44
CA LEU A 347 -10.75 10.96 9.08
C LEU A 347 -10.10 12.33 8.87
N GLY A 348 -10.66 13.39 9.44
CA GLY A 348 -10.05 14.73 9.32
C GLY A 348 -8.60 14.74 9.82
N ASP A 349 -8.40 14.24 11.03
CA ASP A 349 -7.08 14.18 11.68
C ASP A 349 -6.13 13.22 10.95
N PHE A 350 -6.63 12.09 10.45
CA PHE A 350 -5.85 11.18 9.61
C PHE A 350 -5.36 11.89 8.34
N LEU A 351 -6.25 12.60 7.65
CA LEU A 351 -5.92 13.26 6.39
C LEU A 351 -4.89 14.37 6.59
N ASP A 352 -4.92 15.09 7.72
CA ASP A 352 -3.91 16.11 8.04
C ASP A 352 -2.49 15.54 8.18
N MET A 353 -2.35 14.23 8.36
CA MET A 353 -1.10 13.50 8.54
C MET A 353 -0.83 12.48 7.41
N TYR A 354 -1.68 12.47 6.36
CA TYR A 354 -1.61 11.55 5.23
C TYR A 354 -1.13 12.27 3.97
N TYR A 355 -0.11 11.73 3.33
CA TYR A 355 0.61 12.39 2.24
C TYR A 355 0.56 11.62 0.91
N GLY A 356 -0.23 10.55 0.87
CA GLY A 356 -0.56 9.83 -0.34
C GLY A 356 0.00 8.42 -0.43
N TYR A 357 0.05 7.87 -1.64
CA TYR A 357 0.40 6.47 -1.85
C TYR A 357 1.25 6.23 -3.10
N ILE A 358 1.88 5.05 -3.08
CA ILE A 358 2.41 4.36 -4.25
C ILE A 358 1.73 3.00 -4.30
N ALA A 359 1.18 2.64 -5.46
CA ALA A 359 0.59 1.34 -5.70
C ALA A 359 1.24 0.69 -6.91
N CYS A 360 1.51 -0.60 -6.85
CA CYS A 360 2.11 -1.34 -7.94
C CYS A 360 1.57 -2.76 -8.02
N LYS A 361 1.59 -3.33 -9.23
CA LYS A 361 1.18 -4.71 -9.47
C LYS A 361 2.41 -5.52 -9.82
N TYR A 362 2.43 -6.81 -9.51
CA TYR A 362 3.43 -7.70 -10.05
C TYR A 362 2.92 -8.32 -11.35
#